data_AF-A0AAJ3D872-F1
#
_entry.id   AF-A0AAJ3D872-F1
#
_cell.length_a   1.000
_cell.length_b   1.000
_cell.length_c   1.000
_cell.angle_alpha   90.00
_cell.angle_beta   90.00
_cell.angle_gamma   90.00
#
_symmetry.space_group_name_H-M   'P 1'
#
loop_
_entity.id
_entity.type
_entity.pdbx_description
1 polymer ?
#
loop_
_entity_poly.entity_id
_entity_poly.type
_entity_poly.pdbx_seq_one_letter_code
_entity_poly.pdbx_strand_id
1 'polypeptide(L)'
;MAESNSTEQNTTENQGFVIPQANEATQQATTAMTQTAQAVGIPTIQEQTGSRDLAIGGGIIVVLLIAFFFAKQGFTNSLVKKRVSPSKASMAGWWLFIFLSAIAIGAVLAAVNPAKFLSLTILAPLGVVALVSAFLSFKSSQA
;
A
#
# COMPACT_ATOMS: atom_id res chain seq x y z
N MET A 1 50.45 -31.89 -58.82
CA MET A 1 49.40 -31.19 -58.04
C MET A 1 48.93 -32.21 -57.02
N ALA A 2 49.58 -32.35 -55.85
CA ALA A 2 49.37 -31.57 -54.62
C ALA A 2 47.88 -31.59 -54.23
N GLU A 3 47.40 -31.93 -53.04
CA GLU A 3 47.97 -32.23 -51.72
C GLU A 3 46.76 -32.74 -50.88
N SER A 4 46.89 -33.86 -50.13
CA SER A 4 46.90 -33.92 -48.64
C SER A 4 45.59 -33.47 -47.94
N ASN A 5 44.90 -34.39 -47.25
CA ASN A 5 45.01 -34.67 -45.80
C ASN A 5 44.13 -33.68 -45.01
N SER A 6 43.12 -34.08 -44.23
CA SER A 6 43.13 -34.75 -42.92
C SER A 6 41.65 -34.68 -42.49
N THR A 7 40.99 -35.64 -41.82
CA THR A 7 41.25 -36.24 -40.51
C THR A 7 40.18 -37.35 -40.39
N GLU A 8 40.48 -38.64 -40.22
CA GLU A 8 40.91 -39.29 -38.97
C GLU A 8 40.24 -38.62 -37.75
N GLN A 9 39.53 -39.26 -36.84
CA GLN A 9 39.58 -40.62 -36.37
C GLN A 9 38.55 -40.65 -35.21
N ASN A 10 37.87 -41.78 -35.08
CA ASN A 10 37.84 -42.54 -33.82
C ASN A 10 37.05 -41.96 -32.64
N THR A 11 35.97 -42.68 -32.32
CA THR A 11 35.59 -43.17 -30.97
C THR A 11 35.94 -42.28 -29.80
N THR A 12 34.95 -41.90 -28.99
CA THR A 12 34.95 -42.19 -27.55
C THR A 12 33.59 -41.80 -26.97
N GLU A 13 32.92 -42.80 -26.43
CA GLU A 13 31.91 -42.66 -25.39
C GLU A 13 32.39 -41.67 -24.33
N ASN A 14 31.73 -40.52 -24.19
CA ASN A 14 31.86 -39.76 -22.95
C ASN A 14 30.55 -39.06 -22.64
N GLN A 15 29.74 -39.77 -21.85
CA GLN A 15 28.72 -39.24 -20.97
C GLN A 15 29.39 -38.24 -20.01
N GLY A 16 29.58 -37.00 -20.46
CA GLY A 16 30.24 -35.94 -19.71
C GLY A 16 29.30 -34.76 -19.48
N PHE A 17 29.05 -34.46 -18.20
CA PHE A 17 28.28 -33.33 -17.68
C PHE A 17 28.38 -32.04 -18.54
N VAL A 18 27.27 -31.62 -19.14
CA VAL A 18 27.16 -30.33 -19.83
C VAL A 18 26.96 -29.21 -18.80
N ILE A 19 27.92 -28.28 -18.71
CA ILE A 19 27.72 -27.01 -18.02
C ILE A 19 26.95 -26.10 -18.99
N PRO A 20 25.77 -25.55 -18.62
CA PRO A 20 25.11 -24.56 -19.46
C PRO A 20 26.01 -23.32 -19.59
N GLN A 21 26.42 -23.00 -20.82
CA GLN A 21 26.95 -21.67 -21.13
C GLN A 21 25.90 -20.62 -20.74
N ALA A 22 26.32 -19.58 -20.03
CA ALA A 22 25.48 -18.46 -19.62
C ALA A 22 25.06 -17.66 -20.87
N ASN A 23 24.07 -18.19 -21.60
CA ASN A 23 23.55 -17.63 -22.82
C ASN A 23 22.30 -16.81 -22.48
N GLU A 24 22.49 -15.52 -22.19
CA GLU A 24 21.52 -14.39 -22.18
C GLU A 24 20.15 -14.54 -21.46
N ALA A 25 19.78 -15.72 -20.97
CA ALA A 25 18.65 -15.99 -20.08
C ALA A 25 18.97 -15.67 -18.61
N THR A 26 20.24 -15.36 -18.30
CA THR A 26 20.69 -14.97 -16.96
C THR A 26 20.32 -13.54 -16.57
N GLN A 27 19.86 -12.70 -17.51
CA GLN A 27 19.42 -11.34 -17.17
C GLN A 27 17.94 -11.26 -16.77
N GLN A 28 17.11 -12.22 -17.19
CA GLN A 28 15.72 -12.30 -16.71
C GLN A 28 15.61 -13.07 -15.38
N ALA A 29 16.63 -13.85 -15.04
CA ALA A 29 16.78 -14.47 -13.73
C ALA A 29 17.15 -13.46 -12.62
N THR A 30 17.84 -12.35 -12.92
CA THR A 30 18.23 -11.39 -11.86
C THR A 30 17.04 -10.64 -11.26
N THR A 31 15.95 -10.44 -12.01
CA THR A 31 14.70 -9.86 -11.44
C THR A 31 13.86 -10.91 -10.71
N ALA A 32 13.96 -12.19 -11.09
CA ALA A 32 13.27 -13.29 -10.40
C ALA A 32 14.01 -13.79 -9.15
N MET A 33 15.35 -13.66 -9.10
CA MET A 33 16.17 -14.16 -8.00
C MET A 33 16.22 -13.25 -6.78
N THR A 34 15.71 -12.02 -6.83
CA THR A 34 15.45 -11.24 -5.60
C THR A 34 14.19 -11.73 -4.88
N GLN A 35 13.34 -12.54 -5.51
CA GLN A 35 12.08 -13.01 -4.92
C GLN A 35 12.17 -14.38 -4.23
N THR A 36 13.26 -15.13 -4.40
CA THR A 36 13.33 -16.53 -3.87
C THR A 36 14.41 -16.75 -2.80
N ALA A 37 15.17 -15.73 -2.39
CA ALA A 37 16.17 -15.87 -1.32
C ALA A 37 15.61 -15.64 0.11
N GLN A 38 14.37 -16.03 0.38
CA GLN A 38 13.81 -16.15 1.74
C GLN A 38 12.95 -17.41 1.84
N ALA A 39 13.60 -18.58 1.80
CA ALA A 39 12.97 -19.85 2.13
C ALA A 39 13.84 -20.62 3.13
N VAL A 40 14.05 -20.01 4.30
CA VAL A 40 14.31 -20.76 5.54
C VAL A 40 12.99 -20.74 6.32
N GLY A 41 12.48 -21.92 6.62
CA GLY A 41 11.10 -22.15 7.05
C GLY A 41 10.67 -21.35 8.28
N ILE A 42 9.99 -20.25 8.02
CA ILE A 42 8.96 -19.70 8.88
C ILE A 42 7.73 -19.64 7.97
N PRO A 43 6.58 -20.25 8.30
CA PRO A 43 5.35 -19.98 7.58
C PRO A 43 4.98 -18.53 7.86
N THR A 44 5.56 -17.60 7.11
CA THR A 44 5.00 -16.29 6.91
C THR A 44 3.71 -16.57 6.16
N ILE A 45 2.62 -16.71 6.91
CA ILE A 45 1.26 -16.57 6.39
C ILE A 45 1.20 -15.15 5.84
N GLN A 46 1.60 -15.01 4.59
CA GLN A 46 1.51 -13.75 3.87
C GLN A 46 0.02 -13.65 3.54
N GLU A 47 -0.75 -13.14 4.50
CA GLU A 47 -2.19 -12.96 4.38
C GLU A 47 -2.44 -12.07 3.15
N GLN A 48 -2.80 -12.72 2.05
CA GLN A 48 -3.09 -12.04 0.80
C GLN A 48 -4.44 -11.37 0.98
N THR A 49 -4.43 -10.06 1.22
CA THR A 49 -5.65 -9.25 1.23
C THR A 49 -6.34 -9.40 -0.13
N GLY A 50 -7.48 -10.07 -0.14
CA GLY A 50 -8.26 -10.30 -1.35
C GLY A 50 -9.04 -9.06 -1.76
N SER A 51 -9.38 -8.95 -3.05
CA SER A 51 -10.23 -7.86 -3.58
C SER A 51 -11.56 -7.75 -2.86
N ARG A 52 -12.09 -8.84 -2.30
CA ARG A 52 -13.30 -8.88 -1.49
C ARG A 52 -13.16 -8.07 -0.20
N ASP A 53 -12.07 -8.24 0.53
CA ASP A 53 -11.87 -7.55 1.81
C ASP A 53 -11.63 -6.05 1.57
N LEU A 54 -10.95 -5.70 0.47
CA LEU A 54 -10.81 -4.32 0.04
C LEU A 54 -12.15 -3.70 -0.43
N ALA A 55 -12.99 -4.46 -1.13
CA ALA A 55 -14.32 -4.00 -1.55
C ALA A 55 -15.25 -3.77 -0.35
N ILE A 56 -15.21 -4.66 0.65
CA ILE A 56 -15.96 -4.51 1.89
C ILE A 56 -15.44 -3.30 2.67
N GLY A 57 -14.12 -3.17 2.84
CA GLY A 57 -13.50 -2.02 3.50
C GLY A 57 -13.86 -0.70 2.80
N GLY A 58 -13.76 -0.64 1.48
CA GLY A 58 -14.18 0.51 0.68
C GLY A 58 -15.66 0.84 0.87
N GLY A 59 -16.54 -0.15 0.88
CA GLY A 59 -17.97 0.04 1.17
C GLY A 59 -18.22 0.65 2.55
N ILE A 60 -17.53 0.15 3.59
CA ILE A 60 -17.60 0.71 4.94
C ILE A 60 -17.13 2.16 4.97
N ILE A 61 -16.02 2.48 4.27
CA ILE A 61 -15.53 3.85 4.16
C ILE A 61 -16.59 4.76 3.56
N VAL A 62 -17.26 4.36 2.48
CA VAL A 62 -18.32 5.17 1.86
C VAL A 62 -19.48 5.43 2.83
N VAL A 63 -19.94 4.41 3.56
CA VAL A 63 -21.01 4.56 4.56
C VAL A 63 -20.57 5.51 5.68
N LEU A 64 -19.34 5.37 6.17
CA LEU A 64 -18.79 6.27 7.19
C LEU A 64 -18.65 7.70 6.68
N LEU A 65 -18.20 7.91 5.44
CA LEU A 65 -18.13 9.24 4.82
C LEU A 65 -19.51 9.90 4.79
N ILE A 66 -20.57 9.16 4.43
CA ILE A 66 -21.94 9.67 4.48
C ILE A 66 -22.30 10.11 5.91
N ALA A 67 -22.04 9.27 6.91
CA ALA A 67 -22.27 9.64 8.32
C ALA A 67 -21.45 10.88 8.73
N PHE A 68 -20.22 11.01 8.26
CA PHE A 68 -19.36 12.16 8.55
C PHE A 68 -19.81 13.44 7.85
N PHE A 69 -20.48 13.35 6.70
CA PHE A 69 -21.14 14.50 6.07
C PHE A 69 -22.22 15.07 6.99
N PHE A 70 -23.01 14.22 7.66
CA PHE A 70 -23.97 14.67 8.67
C PHE A 70 -23.26 15.28 9.89
N ALA A 71 -22.17 14.67 10.36
CA ALA A 71 -21.38 15.21 11.47
C ALA A 71 -20.81 16.60 11.13
N LYS A 72 -20.27 16.79 9.91
CA LYS A 72 -19.80 18.08 9.40
C LYS A 72 -20.93 19.11 9.40
N GLN A 73 -22.09 18.77 8.83
CA GLN A 73 -23.21 19.69 8.72
C GLN A 73 -23.78 20.07 10.09
N GLY A 74 -23.85 19.11 11.01
CA GLY A 74 -24.24 19.34 12.40
C GLY A 74 -23.22 20.20 13.17
N PHE A 75 -21.92 19.97 12.96
CA PHE A 75 -20.85 20.73 13.59
C PHE A 75 -20.81 22.18 13.11
N THR A 76 -20.88 22.42 11.80
CA THR A 76 -20.97 23.77 11.23
C THR A 76 -22.23 24.48 11.72
N ASN A 77 -23.37 23.81 11.79
CA ASN A 77 -24.61 24.38 12.33
C ASN A 77 -24.53 24.69 13.84
N SER A 78 -23.83 23.85 14.61
CA SER A 78 -23.57 24.06 16.04
C SER A 78 -22.70 25.32 16.29
N LEU A 79 -21.76 25.61 15.39
CA LEU A 79 -20.92 26.81 15.47
C LEU A 79 -21.67 28.11 15.13
N VAL A 80 -22.65 28.06 14.22
CA VAL A 80 -23.53 29.22 13.93
C VAL A 80 -24.40 29.55 15.15
N LYS A 81 -24.92 28.54 15.87
CA LYS A 81 -25.61 28.76 17.17
C LYS A 81 -24.71 29.41 18.23
N LYS A 82 -23.39 29.25 18.11
CA LYS A 82 -22.38 29.85 19.00
C LYS A 82 -21.80 31.18 18.50
N ARG A 83 -22.39 31.80 17.47
CA ARG A 83 -21.99 33.09 16.87
C ARG A 83 -20.60 33.11 16.24
N VAL A 84 -20.08 31.95 15.82
CA VAL A 84 -18.82 31.89 15.06
C VAL A 84 -19.08 32.35 13.62
N SER A 85 -18.17 33.15 13.07
CA SER A 85 -18.33 33.71 11.71
C SER A 85 -18.58 32.60 10.66
N PRO A 86 -19.48 32.81 9.67
CA PRO A 86 -19.92 31.76 8.74
C PRO A 86 -18.78 31.08 7.96
N SER A 87 -17.75 31.87 7.62
CA SER A 87 -16.55 31.38 6.93
C SER A 87 -15.74 30.39 7.79
N LYS A 88 -15.57 30.69 9.08
CA LYS A 88 -14.84 29.82 10.02
C LYS A 88 -15.60 28.53 10.34
N ALA A 89 -16.92 28.62 10.52
CA ALA A 89 -17.76 27.46 10.78
C ALA A 89 -17.72 26.43 9.62
N SER A 90 -17.66 26.93 8.37
CA SER A 90 -17.52 26.07 7.19
C SER A 90 -16.13 25.44 7.07
N MET A 91 -15.06 26.20 7.33
CA MET A 91 -13.69 25.66 7.33
C MET A 91 -13.49 24.61 8.43
N ALA A 92 -14.01 24.84 9.64
CA ALA A 92 -13.89 23.91 10.75
C ALA A 92 -14.61 22.59 10.46
N GLY A 93 -15.80 22.63 9.84
CA GLY A 93 -16.50 21.43 9.39
C GLY A 93 -15.72 20.66 8.31
N TRP A 94 -15.04 21.37 7.41
CA TRP A 94 -14.18 20.74 6.40
C TRP A 94 -12.97 20.04 7.02
N TRP A 95 -12.28 20.70 7.96
CA TRP A 95 -11.15 20.12 8.66
C TRP A 95 -11.55 18.93 9.54
N LEU A 96 -12.68 19.02 10.24
CA LEU A 96 -13.24 17.91 11.02
C LEU A 96 -13.57 16.70 10.13
N PHE A 97 -14.13 16.95 8.95
CA PHE A 97 -14.44 15.89 7.99
C PHE A 97 -13.18 15.16 7.50
N ILE A 98 -12.12 15.90 7.18
CA ILE A 98 -10.83 15.32 6.76
C ILE A 98 -10.24 14.49 7.91
N PHE A 99 -10.30 14.99 9.14
CA PHE A 99 -9.81 14.28 10.32
C PHE A 99 -10.54 12.95 10.56
N LEU A 100 -11.88 12.98 10.57
CA LEU A 100 -12.69 11.77 10.72
C LEU A 100 -12.47 10.79 9.56
N SER A 101 -12.35 11.30 8.34
CA SER A 101 -12.05 10.47 7.16
C SER A 101 -10.69 9.79 7.28
N ALA A 102 -9.65 10.50 7.72
CA ALA A 102 -8.32 9.93 7.92
C ALA A 102 -8.33 8.84 8.99
N ILE A 103 -9.01 9.07 10.13
CA ILE A 103 -9.15 8.05 11.19
C ILE A 103 -9.91 6.84 10.66
N ALA A 104 -11.01 7.03 9.92
CA ALA A 104 -11.79 5.92 9.38
C ALA A 104 -11.01 5.10 8.35
N ILE A 105 -10.26 5.75 7.46
CA ILE A 105 -9.40 5.05 6.50
C ILE A 105 -8.37 4.23 7.28
N GLY A 106 -7.68 4.82 8.26
CA GLY A 106 -6.72 4.10 9.10
C GLY A 106 -7.36 2.91 9.84
N ALA A 107 -8.53 3.10 10.45
CA ALA A 107 -9.25 2.08 11.19
C ALA A 107 -9.73 0.93 10.29
N VAL A 108 -10.29 1.24 9.12
CA VAL A 108 -10.76 0.23 8.17
C VAL A 108 -9.59 -0.55 7.58
N LEU A 109 -8.50 0.13 7.18
CA LEU A 109 -7.30 -0.53 6.69
C LEU A 109 -6.66 -1.42 7.76
N ALA A 110 -6.59 -0.96 9.01
CA ALA A 110 -6.13 -1.78 10.14
C ALA A 110 -7.03 -3.00 10.39
N ALA A 111 -8.34 -2.87 10.18
CA ALA A 111 -9.28 -3.98 10.30
C ALA A 111 -9.19 -4.99 9.14
N VAL A 112 -8.88 -4.52 7.92
CA VAL A 112 -8.75 -5.38 6.73
C VAL A 112 -7.42 -6.13 6.74
N ASN A 113 -6.31 -5.48 7.10
CA ASN A 113 -5.03 -6.16 7.28
C ASN A 113 -4.12 -5.34 8.22
N PRO A 114 -4.09 -5.66 9.53
CA PRO A 114 -3.29 -4.91 10.49
C PRO A 114 -1.78 -5.04 10.21
N ALA A 115 -1.33 -6.19 9.71
CA ALA A 115 0.10 -6.46 9.46
C ALA A 115 0.68 -5.60 8.33
N LYS A 116 -0.12 -5.29 7.30
CA LYS A 116 0.32 -4.44 6.17
C LYS A 116 0.00 -2.96 6.39
N PHE A 117 -1.15 -2.64 6.98
CA PHE A 117 -1.64 -1.28 7.03
C PHE A 117 -1.31 -0.51 8.32
N LEU A 118 -0.89 -1.20 9.39
CA LEU A 118 -0.30 -0.55 10.57
C LEU A 118 1.20 -0.25 10.39
N SER A 119 1.78 -0.59 9.23
CA SER A 119 3.12 -0.18 8.87
C SER A 119 3.26 1.34 9.02
N LEU A 120 4.35 1.79 9.66
CA LEU A 120 4.67 3.21 9.78
C LEU A 120 4.63 3.92 8.41
N THR A 121 4.90 3.22 7.31
CA THR A 121 4.82 3.79 5.96
C THR A 121 3.43 4.28 5.58
N ILE A 122 2.37 3.60 6.02
CA ILE A 122 0.97 3.97 5.75
C ILE A 122 0.42 4.81 6.90
N LEU A 123 0.74 4.42 8.14
CA LEU A 123 0.27 5.10 9.33
C LEU A 123 0.87 6.51 9.50
N ALA A 124 2.13 6.74 9.12
CA ALA A 124 2.77 8.04 9.24
C ALA A 124 2.11 9.13 8.38
N PRO A 125 1.89 8.97 7.05
CA PRO A 125 1.24 10.00 6.25
C PRO A 125 -0.22 10.22 6.68
N LEU A 126 -0.96 9.14 6.98
CA LEU A 126 -2.32 9.27 7.52
C LEU A 126 -2.35 9.99 8.88
N GLY A 127 -1.40 9.67 9.76
CA GLY A 127 -1.24 10.32 11.06
C GLY A 127 -0.91 11.80 10.94
N VAL A 128 -0.04 12.19 9.99
CA VAL A 128 0.26 13.60 9.71
C VAL A 128 -1.00 14.33 9.23
N VAL A 129 -1.73 13.77 8.27
CA VAL A 129 -2.99 14.37 7.78
C VAL A 129 -4.01 14.49 8.90
N ALA A 130 -4.13 13.48 9.76
CA ALA A 130 -5.03 13.51 10.92
C ALA A 130 -4.61 14.59 11.94
N LEU A 131 -3.32 14.71 12.27
CA LEU A 131 -2.84 15.71 13.23
C LEU A 131 -3.00 17.14 12.69
N VAL A 132 -2.62 17.37 11.43
CA VAL A 132 -2.79 18.67 10.77
C VAL A 132 -4.26 19.04 10.73
N SER A 133 -5.13 18.07 10.39
CA SER A 133 -6.56 18.34 10.31
C SER A 133 -7.24 18.59 11.65
N ALA A 134 -6.86 17.85 12.69
CA ALA A 134 -7.28 18.13 14.05
C ALA A 134 -6.84 19.53 14.49
N PHE A 135 -5.57 19.88 14.23
CA PHE A 135 -5.01 21.18 14.62
C PHE A 135 -5.74 22.35 13.93
N LEU A 136 -5.98 22.26 12.62
CA LEU A 136 -6.69 23.32 11.90
C LEU A 136 -8.19 23.36 12.23
N SER A 137 -8.83 22.22 12.47
CA SER A 137 -10.21 22.17 12.98
C SER A 137 -10.32 22.87 14.32
N PHE A 138 -9.38 22.61 15.23
CA PHE A 138 -9.37 23.23 16.56
C PHE A 138 -9.08 24.74 16.49
N LYS A 139 -8.09 25.17 15.70
CA LYS A 139 -7.77 26.60 15.50
C LYS A 139 -8.92 27.37 14.86
N SER A 140 -9.63 26.78 13.90
CA SER A 140 -10.77 27.42 13.24
C SER A 140 -12.03 27.47 14.12
N SER A 141 -12.13 26.59 15.12
CA SER A 141 -13.24 26.54 16.09
C SER A 141 -13.07 27.47 17.31
N GLN A 142 -11.87 27.95 17.62
CA GLN A 142 -11.52 28.70 18.84
C GLN A 142 -11.59 30.24 18.70
N ALA A 143 -12.34 30.76 17.72
CA ALA A 143 -12.40 32.19 17.42
C ALA A 143 -13.84 32.73 17.38
#